data_AF-A0A8X6VWV4-F1
#
_entry.id   AF-A0A8X6VWV4-F1
#
_cell.length_a   1.000
_cell.length_b   1.000
_cell.length_c   1.000
_cell.angle_alpha   90.00
_cell.angle_beta   90.00
_cell.angle_gamma   90.00
#
_symmetry.space_group_name_H-M   'P 1'
#
loop_
_entity.id
_entity.type
_entity.pdbx_description
1 polymer ?
#
loop_
_entity_poly.entity_id
_entity_poly.type
_entity_poly.pdbx_seq_one_letter_code
_entity_poly.pdbx_strand_id
1 'polypeptide(L)'
;MLQNAVVALKTKYRYQLNIEKELTEGQFLIRHDGSGRPRVTEDQEDTLIVRSAVTAIDSSLSTIRRTTRRRVSTMYIHRRLIERNLRSYRPLRHLPFTPAHCQARLPWCLNRSGGNHADWGR
;
A
#
# COMPACT_ATOMS: atom_id res chain seq x y z
N MET A 1 47.89 0.31 -14.27
CA MET A 1 46.73 -0.56 -14.63
C MET A 1 46.62 -1.84 -13.80
N LEU A 2 47.72 -2.40 -13.27
CA LEU A 2 47.71 -3.67 -12.52
C LEU A 2 47.10 -3.59 -11.10
N GLN A 3 47.21 -2.45 -10.41
CA GLN A 3 46.66 -2.26 -9.06
C GLN A 3 45.14 -2.51 -8.98
N ASN A 4 44.40 -2.04 -9.98
CA ASN A 4 42.93 -2.14 -10.02
C ASN A 4 42.46 -3.58 -10.25
N ALA A 5 43.21 -4.36 -11.03
CA ALA A 5 42.91 -5.76 -11.29
C ALA A 5 43.10 -6.63 -10.04
N VAL A 6 44.17 -6.37 -9.26
CA VAL A 6 44.43 -7.09 -8.00
C VAL A 6 43.37 -6.76 -6.93
N VAL A 7 42.95 -5.50 -6.82
CA VAL A 7 41.87 -5.10 -5.90
C VAL A 7 40.53 -5.73 -6.32
N ALA A 8 40.21 -5.72 -7.62
CA ALA A 8 38.99 -6.32 -8.16
C ALA A 8 38.94 -7.85 -8.00
N LEU A 9 40.09 -8.53 -8.12
CA LEU A 9 40.19 -9.96 -7.86
C LEU A 9 40.01 -10.23 -6.36
N LYS A 10 40.72 -9.51 -5.47
CA LYS A 10 40.57 -9.66 -4.02
C LYS A 10 39.14 -9.43 -3.54
N THR A 11 38.41 -8.47 -4.11
CA THR A 11 37.00 -8.26 -3.76
C THR A 11 36.13 -9.40 -4.27
N LYS A 12 36.28 -9.83 -5.54
CA LYS A 12 35.53 -10.97 -6.09
C LYS A 12 35.71 -12.24 -5.27
N TYR A 13 36.95 -12.61 -4.93
CA TYR A 13 37.22 -13.79 -4.10
C TYR A 13 36.65 -13.65 -2.69
N ARG A 14 36.67 -12.44 -2.11
CA ARG A 14 36.06 -12.16 -0.79
C ARG A 14 34.54 -12.32 -0.81
N TYR A 15 33.87 -11.86 -1.87
CA TYR A 15 32.43 -12.05 -2.03
C TYR A 15 32.07 -13.52 -2.24
N GLN A 16 32.84 -14.25 -3.05
CA GLN A 16 32.63 -15.68 -3.28
C GLN A 16 32.76 -16.49 -1.99
N LEU A 17 33.81 -16.23 -1.19
CA LEU A 17 34.01 -16.89 0.11
C LEU A 17 32.90 -16.58 1.13
N ASN A 18 32.33 -15.36 1.12
CA ASN A 18 31.20 -15.03 2.00
C ASN A 18 29.92 -15.75 1.59
N ILE A 19 29.63 -15.83 0.28
CA ILE A 19 28.45 -16.54 -0.23
C ILE A 19 28.53 -18.04 0.11
N GLU A 20 29.70 -18.66 -0.06
CA GLU A 20 29.90 -20.08 0.26
C GLU A 20 29.77 -20.36 1.76
N LYS A 21 30.25 -19.45 2.63
CA LYS A 21 30.04 -19.54 4.08
C LYS A 21 28.56 -19.45 4.45
N GLU A 22 27.83 -18.49 3.91
CA GLU A 22 26.40 -18.29 4.18
C GLU A 22 25.54 -19.47 3.68
N LEU A 23 25.93 -20.12 2.58
CA LEU A 23 25.28 -21.34 2.06
C LEU A 23 25.54 -22.59 2.92
N THR A 24 26.70 -22.68 3.57
CA THR A 24 27.05 -23.82 4.43
C THR A 24 26.31 -23.77 5.77
N GLU A 25 25.87 -22.58 6.21
CA GLU A 25 25.14 -22.35 7.46
C GLU A 25 23.61 -22.52 7.32
N GLY A 26 23.11 -22.98 6.15
CA GLY A 26 21.69 -23.26 5.94
C GLY A 26 20.78 -22.03 5.97
N GLN A 27 21.35 -20.83 5.98
CA GLN A 27 20.60 -19.59 5.86
C GLN A 27 20.30 -19.33 4.39
N PHE A 28 19.02 -19.46 4.03
CA PHE A 28 18.51 -18.92 2.76
C PHE A 28 18.98 -17.47 2.62
N LEU A 29 19.56 -17.09 1.48
CA LEU A 29 20.02 -15.73 1.17
C LEU A 29 18.88 -14.71 1.34
N ILE A 30 18.71 -14.20 2.56
CA ILE A 30 17.76 -13.11 2.85
C ILE A 30 18.49 -11.82 2.54
N ARG A 31 18.04 -11.10 1.52
CA ARG A 31 18.52 -9.73 1.30
C ARG A 31 18.09 -8.89 2.50
N HIS A 32 19.06 -8.38 3.24
CA HIS A 32 18.79 -7.41 4.29
C HIS A 32 18.30 -6.10 3.68
N ASP A 33 17.28 -5.51 4.29
CA ASP A 33 16.83 -4.17 3.93
C ASP A 33 18.00 -3.19 4.09
N GLY A 34 18.38 -2.54 2.99
CA GLY A 34 19.47 -1.57 3.01
C GLY A 34 19.12 -0.37 3.88
N SER A 35 20.14 0.26 4.48
CA SER A 35 20.02 1.54 5.17
C SER A 35 19.75 2.66 4.17
N GLY A 36 18.54 2.70 3.63
CA GLY A 36 18.09 3.73 2.70
C GLY A 36 18.04 5.11 3.36
N ARG A 37 17.72 6.13 2.56
CA ARG A 37 17.54 7.49 3.08
C ARG A 37 16.44 7.49 4.15
N PRO A 38 16.71 8.05 5.35
CA PRO A 38 15.70 8.12 6.39
C PRO A 38 14.51 8.95 5.93
N ARG A 39 13.35 8.53 6.39
CA ARG A 39 12.10 9.13 5.98
C ARG A 39 11.94 10.50 6.64
N VAL A 40 11.62 11.49 5.81
CA VAL A 40 11.41 12.87 6.30
C VAL A 40 10.08 13.00 7.03
N THR A 41 9.05 12.26 6.62
CA THR A 41 7.69 12.31 7.17
C THR A 41 7.49 11.35 8.34
N GLU A 42 6.63 11.74 9.27
CA GLU A 42 6.29 10.98 10.48
C GLU A 42 5.06 10.09 10.23
N ASP A 43 4.95 8.98 10.97
CA ASP A 43 3.83 8.05 10.86
C ASP A 43 2.48 8.72 11.19
N GLN A 44 2.48 9.77 12.01
CA GLN A 44 1.28 10.56 12.28
C GLN A 44 0.72 11.21 11.01
N GLU A 45 1.59 11.73 10.13
CA GLU A 45 1.15 12.38 8.88
C GLU A 45 0.55 11.38 7.90
N ASP A 46 1.12 10.18 7.83
CA ASP A 46 0.55 9.08 7.05
C ASP A 46 -0.83 8.68 7.55
N THR A 47 -0.97 8.60 8.87
CA THR A 47 -2.24 8.25 9.50
C THR A 47 -3.29 9.33 9.21
N LEU A 48 -2.90 10.61 9.26
CA LEU A 48 -3.77 11.72 8.86
C LEU A 48 -4.17 11.65 7.38
N ILE A 49 -3.22 11.38 6.47
CA ILE A 49 -3.50 11.22 5.04
C ILE A 49 -4.52 10.10 4.79
N VAL A 50 -4.30 8.92 5.38
CA VAL A 50 -5.18 7.76 5.24
C VAL A 50 -6.55 8.06 5.84
N ARG A 51 -6.59 8.65 7.03
CA ARG A 51 -7.84 9.01 7.70
C ARG A 51 -8.65 10.00 6.87
N SER A 52 -8.03 11.07 6.38
CA SER A 52 -8.70 12.06 5.53
C SER A 52 -9.31 11.44 4.28
N ALA A 53 -8.58 10.52 3.63
CA ALA A 53 -9.07 9.82 2.43
C ALA A 53 -10.23 8.88 2.71
N VAL A 54 -10.24 8.19 3.86
CA VAL A 54 -11.33 7.27 4.24
C VAL A 54 -12.57 8.02 4.70
N THR A 55 -12.41 9.11 5.46
CA THR A 55 -13.55 9.90 5.97
C THR A 55 -14.24 10.68 4.86
N ALA A 56 -13.49 11.19 3.88
CA ALA A 56 -14.03 11.94 2.75
C ALA A 56 -13.58 11.27 1.45
N ILE A 57 -14.36 10.27 1.00
CA ILE A 57 -14.07 9.44 -0.19
C ILE A 57 -13.89 10.30 -1.45
N ASP A 58 -14.64 11.40 -1.57
CA ASP A 58 -14.58 12.31 -2.72
C ASP A 58 -13.52 13.43 -2.58
N SER A 59 -12.69 13.39 -1.53
CA SER A 59 -11.69 14.43 -1.30
C SER A 59 -10.55 14.36 -2.30
N SER A 60 -10.18 15.52 -2.84
CA SER A 60 -9.03 15.62 -3.74
C SER A 60 -7.70 15.56 -2.98
N LEU A 61 -6.62 15.15 -3.66
CA LEU A 61 -5.27 15.11 -3.07
C LEU A 61 -4.83 16.48 -2.53
N SER A 62 -5.27 17.58 -3.15
CA SER A 62 -4.97 18.94 -2.68
C SER A 62 -5.71 19.27 -1.39
N THR A 63 -6.94 18.77 -1.21
CA THR A 63 -7.72 18.91 0.02
C THR A 63 -7.09 18.09 1.13
N ILE A 64 -6.74 16.83 0.86
CA ILE A 64 -6.02 15.98 1.82
C ILE A 64 -4.70 16.64 2.23
N ARG A 65 -3.94 17.21 1.29
CA ARG A 65 -2.69 17.92 1.58
C ARG A 65 -2.87 19.09 2.56
N ARG A 66 -4.01 19.79 2.54
CA ARG A 66 -4.29 20.88 3.48
C ARG A 66 -4.51 20.39 4.92
N THR A 67 -4.87 19.12 5.09
CA THR A 67 -5.08 18.51 6.42
C THR A 67 -3.79 18.03 7.07
N THR A 68 -2.74 17.83 6.27
CA THR A 68 -1.40 17.42 6.71
C THR A 68 -0.67 18.60 7.34
N ARG A 69 0.06 18.38 8.45
CA ARG A 69 0.77 19.48 9.14
C ARG A 69 2.10 19.80 8.46
N ARG A 70 2.69 18.81 7.80
CA ARG A 70 3.88 18.96 6.96
C ARG A 70 3.57 19.31 5.51
N ARG A 71 4.49 20.06 4.91
CA ARG A 71 4.53 20.32 3.47
C ARG A 71 4.92 19.04 2.74
N VAL A 72 3.93 18.24 2.37
CA VAL A 72 4.09 17.05 1.53
C VAL A 72 3.70 17.32 0.09
N SER A 73 4.34 16.64 -0.86
CA SER A 73 3.93 16.70 -2.26
C SER A 73 2.66 15.88 -2.48
N THR A 74 1.88 16.24 -3.50
CA THR A 74 0.70 15.45 -3.89
C THR A 74 1.07 14.04 -4.32
N MET A 75 2.23 13.86 -4.96
CA MET A 75 2.75 12.55 -5.35
C MET A 75 3.08 11.67 -4.14
N TYR A 76 3.61 12.28 -3.07
CA TYR A 76 3.84 11.56 -1.81
C TYR A 76 2.52 11.02 -1.25
N ILE A 77 1.48 11.86 -1.18
CA ILE A 77 0.13 11.46 -0.73
C ILE A 77 -0.40 10.31 -1.60
N HIS A 78 -0.35 10.46 -2.92
CA HIS A 78 -0.78 9.45 -3.86
C HIS A 78 -0.09 8.09 -3.63
N ARG A 79 1.24 8.11 -3.45
CA ARG A 79 2.01 6.88 -3.17
C ARG A 79 1.57 6.22 -1.87
N ARG A 80 1.35 7.00 -0.81
CA ARG A 80 0.91 6.48 0.49
C ARG A 80 -0.49 5.87 0.45
N LEU A 81 -1.39 6.47 -0.33
CA LEU A 81 -2.72 5.89 -0.55
C LEU A 81 -2.60 4.55 -1.29
N ILE A 82 -1.80 4.47 -2.36
CA ILE A 82 -1.58 3.21 -3.10
C ILE A 82 -0.94 2.13 -2.22
N GLU A 83 0.08 2.48 -1.43
CA GLU A 83 0.74 1.54 -0.51
C GLU A 83 -0.25 0.97 0.52
N ARG A 84 -1.32 1.73 0.85
CA ARG A 84 -2.42 1.30 1.72
C ARG A 84 -3.62 0.74 0.95
N ASN A 85 -3.46 0.48 -0.35
CA ASN A 85 -4.49 0.00 -1.26
C ASN A 85 -5.75 0.89 -1.36
N LEU A 86 -5.60 2.18 -1.07
CA LEU A 86 -6.62 3.20 -1.27
C LEU A 86 -6.45 3.80 -2.66
N ARG A 87 -7.41 3.54 -3.54
CA ARG A 87 -7.43 4.03 -4.92
C ARG A 87 -8.73 4.78 -5.17
N SER A 88 -8.67 5.81 -6.02
CA SER A 88 -9.87 6.43 -6.53
C SER A 88 -10.56 5.48 -7.51
N TYR A 89 -11.80 5.12 -7.23
CA TYR A 89 -12.65 4.40 -8.17
C TYR A 89 -13.74 5.36 -8.64
N ARG A 90 -13.97 5.40 -9.95
CA ARG A 90 -15.14 6.08 -10.50
C ARG A 90 -16.34 5.16 -10.27
N PRO A 91 -17.34 5.52 -9.43
CA PRO A 91 -18.52 4.70 -9.30
C PRO A 91 -19.20 4.58 -10.66
N LEU A 92 -19.49 3.35 -11.10
CA LEU A 92 -20.01 3.09 -12.44
C LEU A 92 -21.34 3.84 -12.69
N ARG A 93 -22.24 3.82 -11.70
CA ARG A 93 -23.44 4.67 -11.58
C ARG A 93 -23.87 4.69 -10.11
N HIS A 94 -23.91 5.85 -9.47
CA HIS A 94 -24.52 5.98 -8.15
C HIS A 94 -26.00 6.27 -8.33
N LEU A 95 -26.88 5.27 -8.15
CA LEU A 95 -28.32 5.55 -8.07
C LEU A 95 -28.56 6.21 -6.70
N PRO A 96 -29.08 7.45 -6.64
CA PRO A 96 -29.42 8.06 -5.37
C PRO A 96 -30.64 7.33 -4.80
N PHE A 97 -30.40 6.32 -3.96
CA PHE A 97 -31.43 5.83 -3.07
C PHE A 97 -31.59 6.86 -1.95
N THR A 98 -32.81 7.38 -1.81
CA THR A 98 -33.18 8.14 -0.63
C THR A 98 -33.19 7.20 0.57
N PRO A 99 -33.04 7.71 1.81
CA PRO A 99 -33.17 6.89 3.01
C PRO A 99 -34.48 6.09 3.04
N ALA A 100 -35.57 6.66 2.51
CA ALA A 100 -36.86 5.97 2.38
C ALA A 100 -36.79 4.75 1.45
N HIS A 101 -36.11 4.85 0.30
CA HIS A 101 -35.88 3.70 -0.58
C HIS A 101 -35.04 2.61 0.10
N CYS A 102 -34.01 2.99 0.85
CA CYS A 102 -33.19 2.02 1.59
C CYS A 102 -34.00 1.27 2.64
N GLN A 103 -34.82 1.98 3.41
CA GLN A 103 -35.71 1.37 4.43
C GLN A 103 -36.73 0.42 3.80
N ALA A 104 -37.36 0.82 2.69
CA ALA A 104 -38.33 -0.03 2.00
C ALA A 104 -37.71 -1.33 1.45
N ARG A 105 -36.42 -1.30 1.06
CA ARG A 105 -35.72 -2.47 0.50
C ARG A 105 -35.03 -3.35 1.55
N LEU A 106 -34.77 -2.81 2.74
CA LEU A 106 -34.03 -3.52 3.79
C LEU A 106 -34.67 -4.86 4.19
N PRO A 107 -36.01 -4.99 4.40
CA PRO A 107 -36.62 -6.26 4.73
C PRO A 107 -36.42 -7.33 3.63
N TRP A 108 -36.53 -6.92 2.37
CA TRP A 108 -36.33 -7.81 1.22
C TRP A 108 -34.86 -8.28 1.14
N CYS A 109 -33.90 -7.37 1.34
CA CYS A 109 -32.48 -7.70 1.36
C CYS A 109 -32.13 -8.64 2.52
N LEU A 110 -32.62 -8.37 3.73
CA LEU A 110 -32.36 -9.21 4.91
C LEU A 110 -32.92 -10.61 4.73
N ASN A 111 -34.16 -10.73 4.26
CA ASN A 111 -34.81 -12.02 3.99
C ASN A 111 -34.05 -12.85 2.93
N ARG A 112 -33.42 -12.17 1.96
CA ARG A 112 -32.65 -12.83 0.88
C ARG A 112 -31.18 -13.04 1.21
N SER A 113 -30.60 -12.29 2.14
CA SER A 113 -29.21 -12.44 2.58
C SER A 113 -28.93 -13.76 3.31
N GLY A 114 -29.98 -14.45 3.78
CA GLY A 114 -29.92 -15.83 4.26
C GLY A 114 -29.99 -16.90 3.16
N GLY A 115 -30.16 -16.50 1.89
CA GLY A 115 -30.19 -17.41 0.74
C GLY A 115 -28.80 -17.95 0.44
N ASN A 116 -28.67 -19.27 0.44
CA ASN A 116 -27.43 -19.96 0.14
C ASN A 116 -27.09 -19.78 -1.35
N HIS A 117 -25.82 -19.79 -1.76
CA HIS A 117 -25.45 -19.69 -3.19
C HIS A 117 -26.10 -20.82 -4.04
N ALA A 118 -26.56 -21.89 -3.40
CA ALA A 118 -27.33 -22.98 -4.00
C ALA A 118 -28.70 -22.56 -4.57
N ASP A 119 -29.27 -21.42 -4.15
CA ASP A 119 -30.59 -20.97 -4.61
C ASP A 119 -30.57 -20.34 -6.02
N TRP A 120 -29.40 -20.18 -6.63
CA TRP A 120 -29.21 -19.53 -7.94
C TRP A 120 -29.11 -20.50 -9.12
N GLY A 121 -29.44 -21.77 -8.93
CA GLY A 121 -29.48 -22.77 -10.02
C GLY A 121 -30.86 -22.87 -10.69
N ARG A 122 -31.00 -22.32 -11.90
CA ARG A 122 -31.94 -22.83 -12.90
C ARG A 122 -31.37 -22.70 -14.30
#